data_AF-A0A1V5V9J4-F1
#
_entry.id   AF-A0A1V5V9J4-F1
#
_cell.length_a   1.000
_cell.length_b   1.000
_cell.length_c   1.000
_cell.angle_alpha   90.00
_cell.angle_beta   90.00
_cell.angle_gamma   90.00
#
_symmetry.space_group_name_H-M   'P 1'
#
loop_
_entity.id
_entity.type
_entity.pdbx_description
1 polymer ?
#
loop_
_entity_poly.entity_id
_entity_poly.type
_entity_poly.pdbx_seq_one_letter_code
_entity_poly.pdbx_strand_id
1 'polypeptide(L)'
;MNNFDWLQSYYESLPRPLRRRWRYRQWDRIHWEFFCRRIGSLSERYIEMLDFGIRNRLKIFFTSQLPNSTGIVQLWNMAQVSHLKLLPFDSNLKLRSHNREKQLRQWLDEMFLPYRLPEWCYAQWKILQSSEAVEKLVWLGRGESPRKLFGLSKGELSLFARPQPEMPSLYSCCIYLAGLSQGCSGRVSAELAKAWPVRKIGEFPEILQFARPVAEWLVRRKVPVWHVRPLGEYLFQERFPEPDFSLKGRSLSGLQREIDDWHFQLFGYRRNADSWKTYGFSAVLKKSGITFEELHDAASLREEGKRQRHCVGRYLGACLRGKSAIVSMRSPSGEIDLTLEISPVSHRIVQIRGKHNQLPSPEAFEHVRKYADSKQLEIAG
;
A
#
# COMPACT_ATOMS: atom_id res chain seq x y z
N MET A 1 1.21 -25.16 23.21
CA MET A 1 0.18 -25.88 22.42
C MET A 1 0.11 -25.23 21.06
N ASN A 2 0.31 -25.99 19.98
CA ASN A 2 0.25 -25.45 18.61
C ASN A 2 -1.18 -25.00 18.34
N ASN A 3 -1.39 -23.71 18.05
CA ASN A 3 -2.69 -23.05 17.85
C ASN A 3 -3.45 -23.48 16.57
N PHE A 4 -3.17 -24.66 16.03
CA PHE A 4 -3.67 -25.15 14.74
C PHE A 4 -4.60 -26.37 14.86
N ASP A 5 -4.91 -26.81 16.08
CA ASP A 5 -5.74 -28.00 16.29
C ASP A 5 -7.19 -27.82 15.81
N TRP A 6 -7.74 -26.60 15.72
CA TRP A 6 -9.15 -26.37 15.41
C TRP A 6 -9.53 -26.70 13.95
N LEU A 7 -8.74 -26.27 12.96
CA LEU A 7 -9.04 -26.55 11.54
C LEU A 7 -8.80 -28.03 11.22
N GLN A 8 -7.78 -28.63 11.83
CA GLN A 8 -7.52 -30.07 11.72
C GLN A 8 -8.63 -30.88 12.40
N SER A 9 -9.05 -30.50 13.61
CA SER A 9 -10.16 -31.15 14.33
C SER A 9 -11.47 -31.06 13.52
N TYR A 10 -11.76 -29.89 12.94
CA TYR A 10 -12.89 -29.73 12.04
C TYR A 10 -12.75 -30.58 10.77
N TYR A 11 -11.57 -30.63 10.16
CA TYR A 11 -11.34 -31.51 9.01
C TYR A 11 -11.61 -32.98 9.39
N GLU A 12 -11.12 -33.43 10.53
CA GLU A 12 -11.28 -34.81 11.03
C GLU A 12 -12.73 -35.16 11.36
N SER A 13 -13.54 -34.18 11.80
CA SER A 13 -14.98 -34.37 12.05
C SER A 13 -15.81 -34.51 10.77
N LEU A 14 -15.28 -34.14 9.60
CA LEU A 14 -16.02 -34.25 8.34
C LEU A 14 -16.19 -35.71 7.87
N PRO A 15 -17.34 -36.02 7.23
CA PRO A 15 -17.56 -37.29 6.56
C PRO A 15 -16.43 -37.64 5.57
N ARG A 16 -16.04 -38.93 5.54
CA ARG A 16 -14.94 -39.44 4.69
C ARG A 16 -15.01 -38.99 3.21
N PRO A 17 -16.19 -38.94 2.55
CA PRO A 17 -16.28 -38.47 1.17
C PRO A 17 -15.86 -37.00 0.98
N LEU A 18 -16.17 -36.13 1.95
CA LEU A 18 -15.80 -34.71 1.92
C LEU A 18 -14.31 -34.55 2.22
N ARG A 19 -13.79 -35.27 3.23
CA ARG A 19 -12.35 -35.26 3.57
C ARG A 19 -11.45 -35.63 2.40
N ARG A 20 -11.86 -36.59 1.57
CA ARG A 20 -11.10 -37.02 0.38
C ARG A 20 -11.01 -35.95 -0.72
N ARG A 21 -11.99 -35.05 -0.78
CA ARG A 21 -12.12 -34.04 -1.85
C ARG A 21 -11.63 -32.66 -1.44
N TRP A 22 -11.78 -32.31 -0.16
CA TRP A 22 -11.42 -31.00 0.36
C TRP A 22 -9.95 -30.92 0.76
N ARG A 23 -9.21 -29.97 0.18
CA ARG A 23 -7.80 -29.70 0.48
C ARG A 23 -7.66 -28.70 1.61
N TYR A 24 -8.04 -29.09 2.84
CA TYR A 24 -8.17 -28.17 3.98
C TYR A 24 -6.90 -27.35 4.28
N ARG A 25 -5.70 -27.92 4.10
CA ARG A 25 -4.42 -27.21 4.32
C ARG A 25 -4.22 -25.97 3.45
N GLN A 26 -4.93 -25.85 2.32
CA GLN A 26 -4.89 -24.62 1.53
C GLN A 26 -5.63 -23.45 2.20
N TRP A 27 -6.56 -23.76 3.10
CA TRP A 27 -7.39 -22.82 3.86
C TRP A 27 -6.77 -22.43 5.20
N ASP A 28 -5.65 -23.04 5.54
CA ASP A 28 -4.80 -22.72 6.71
C ASP A 28 -3.92 -21.48 6.46
N ARG A 29 -3.75 -21.07 5.19
CA ARG A 29 -2.74 -20.08 4.75
C ARG A 29 -3.11 -18.60 4.94
N ILE A 30 -4.15 -18.24 5.70
CA ILE A 30 -4.31 -16.82 6.06
C ILE A 30 -3.21 -16.46 7.07
N HIS A 31 -2.32 -15.54 6.68
CA HIS A 31 -1.08 -15.22 7.37
C HIS A 31 -1.18 -15.14 8.91
N TRP A 32 -0.36 -15.95 9.57
CA TRP A 32 -0.02 -16.01 11.01
C TRP A 32 0.03 -14.65 11.74
N GLU A 33 0.50 -13.58 11.08
CA GLU A 33 0.56 -12.23 11.65
C GLU A 33 -0.80 -11.64 12.04
N PHE A 34 -1.89 -12.06 11.38
CA PHE A 34 -3.24 -11.55 11.66
C PHE A 34 -4.01 -12.43 12.66
N PHE A 35 -3.68 -13.72 12.75
CA PHE A 35 -4.38 -14.70 13.59
C PHE A 35 -4.10 -14.53 15.08
N CYS A 36 -2.85 -14.20 15.46
CA CYS A 36 -2.41 -14.35 16.85
C CYS A 36 -3.05 -13.38 17.86
N ARG A 37 -3.82 -12.35 17.42
CA ARG A 37 -4.38 -11.34 18.33
C ARG A 37 -5.88 -11.48 18.62
N ARG A 38 -6.62 -12.38 17.95
CA ARG A 38 -8.09 -12.56 18.14
C ARG A 38 -8.52 -14.05 18.10
N ILE A 39 -7.79 -14.91 18.80
CA ILE A 39 -7.92 -16.39 18.78
C ILE A 39 -9.11 -16.88 19.65
N GLY A 40 -10.28 -16.28 19.49
CA GLY A 40 -11.51 -16.69 20.19
C GLY A 40 -12.63 -17.02 19.21
N SER A 41 -13.83 -16.47 19.47
CA SER A 41 -15.07 -16.66 18.71
C SER A 41 -15.01 -16.43 17.20
N LEU A 42 -13.98 -15.74 16.69
CA LEU A 42 -13.81 -15.55 15.24
C LEU A 42 -13.38 -16.84 14.53
N SER A 43 -12.64 -17.72 15.20
CA SER A 43 -12.25 -19.03 14.66
C SER A 43 -13.47 -19.93 14.45
N GLU A 44 -14.39 -19.95 15.41
CA GLU A 44 -15.68 -20.66 15.30
C GLU A 44 -16.50 -20.14 14.13
N ARG A 45 -16.68 -18.82 14.01
CA ARG A 45 -17.38 -18.19 12.87
C ARG A 45 -16.73 -18.50 11.52
N TYR A 46 -15.41 -18.61 11.50
CA TYR A 46 -14.69 -19.00 10.29
C TYR A 46 -14.96 -20.48 9.94
N ILE A 47 -14.97 -21.37 10.92
CA ILE A 47 -15.38 -22.78 10.74
C ILE A 47 -16.83 -22.86 10.23
N GLU A 48 -17.77 -22.08 10.77
CA GLU A 48 -19.15 -22.03 10.29
C GLU A 48 -19.23 -21.62 8.81
N MET A 49 -18.42 -20.64 8.38
CA MET A 49 -18.32 -20.24 6.97
C MET A 49 -17.74 -21.37 6.10
N LEU A 50 -16.69 -22.05 6.55
CA LEU A 50 -16.12 -23.19 5.83
C LEU A 50 -17.14 -24.32 5.68
N ASP A 51 -17.83 -24.66 6.77
CA ASP A 51 -18.86 -25.69 6.79
C ASP A 51 -20.02 -25.38 5.85
N PHE A 52 -20.54 -24.15 5.90
CA PHE A 52 -21.56 -23.69 4.97
C PHE A 52 -21.10 -23.86 3.51
N GLY A 53 -19.88 -23.42 3.21
CA GLY A 53 -19.31 -23.49 1.86
C GLY A 53 -19.12 -24.92 1.34
N ILE A 54 -18.67 -25.82 2.22
CA ILE A 54 -18.44 -27.24 1.92
C ILE A 54 -19.77 -27.98 1.71
N ARG A 55 -20.75 -27.80 2.61
CA ARG A 55 -22.08 -28.43 2.51
C ARG A 55 -22.81 -27.99 1.25
N ASN A 56 -22.70 -26.71 0.90
CA ASN A 56 -23.26 -26.15 -0.34
C ASN A 56 -22.42 -26.46 -1.59
N ARG A 57 -21.35 -27.25 -1.46
CA ARG A 57 -20.50 -27.74 -2.56
C ARG A 57 -19.94 -26.63 -3.44
N LEU A 58 -19.60 -25.47 -2.86
CA LEU A 58 -18.97 -24.38 -3.61
C LEU A 58 -17.64 -24.86 -4.21
N LYS A 59 -17.45 -24.63 -5.51
CA LYS A 59 -16.31 -25.16 -6.26
C LYS A 59 -14.97 -24.72 -5.69
N ILE A 60 -14.90 -23.52 -5.14
CA ILE A 60 -13.65 -22.95 -4.61
C ILE A 60 -12.99 -23.85 -3.56
N PHE A 61 -13.78 -24.60 -2.78
CA PHE A 61 -13.26 -25.54 -1.77
C PHE A 61 -12.64 -26.80 -2.38
N PHE A 62 -13.02 -27.17 -3.60
CA PHE A 62 -12.61 -28.44 -4.20
C PHE A 62 -11.67 -28.28 -5.40
N THR A 63 -11.20 -27.06 -5.69
CA THR A 63 -10.22 -26.82 -6.76
C THR A 63 -8.78 -27.09 -6.31
N SER A 64 -7.94 -27.59 -7.21
CA SER A 64 -6.55 -28.00 -6.93
C SER A 64 -5.59 -26.82 -6.69
N GLN A 65 -5.85 -25.66 -7.29
CA GLN A 65 -5.06 -24.45 -7.13
C GLN A 65 -5.96 -23.27 -6.75
N LEU A 66 -5.68 -22.65 -5.60
CA LEU A 66 -6.08 -21.29 -5.27
C LEU A 66 -4.96 -20.38 -5.79
N PRO A 67 -5.06 -19.81 -7.00
CA PRO A 67 -3.93 -19.12 -7.61
C PRO A 67 -3.58 -17.83 -6.85
N ASN A 68 -4.57 -17.26 -6.16
CA ASN A 68 -4.47 -16.07 -5.33
C ASN A 68 -5.32 -16.32 -4.06
N SER A 69 -4.84 -15.91 -2.88
CA SER A 69 -5.50 -16.07 -1.57
C SER A 69 -6.85 -15.33 -1.40
N THR A 70 -7.43 -14.79 -2.47
CA THR A 70 -8.60 -13.89 -2.47
C THR A 70 -9.86 -14.53 -1.90
N GLY A 71 -10.14 -15.79 -2.27
CA GLY A 71 -11.29 -16.52 -1.72
C GLY A 71 -11.15 -16.74 -0.22
N ILE A 72 -9.95 -17.06 0.24
CA ILE A 72 -9.65 -17.26 1.66
C ILE A 72 -9.87 -15.95 2.44
N VAL A 73 -9.38 -14.84 1.90
CA VAL A 73 -9.57 -13.48 2.47
C VAL A 73 -11.04 -13.08 2.48
N GLN A 74 -11.79 -13.38 1.42
CA GLN A 74 -13.22 -13.07 1.38
C GLN A 74 -14.01 -13.83 2.44
N LEU A 75 -13.74 -15.13 2.61
CA LEU A 75 -14.34 -15.90 3.70
C LEU A 75 -14.01 -15.32 5.07
N TRP A 76 -12.76 -14.89 5.26
CA TRP A 76 -12.35 -14.26 6.50
C TRP A 76 -13.15 -13.00 6.79
N ASN A 77 -13.27 -12.11 5.81
CA ASN A 77 -14.09 -10.92 5.94
C ASN A 77 -15.55 -11.28 6.27
N MET A 78 -16.14 -12.26 5.57
CA MET A 78 -17.50 -12.74 5.87
C MET A 78 -17.63 -13.28 7.31
N ALA A 79 -16.65 -14.02 7.81
CA ALA A 79 -16.65 -14.54 9.18
C ALA A 79 -16.64 -13.42 10.24
N GLN A 80 -15.95 -12.30 9.97
CA GLN A 80 -15.95 -11.13 10.87
C GLN A 80 -17.36 -10.58 11.11
N VAL A 81 -18.22 -10.65 10.09
CA VAL A 81 -19.58 -10.09 10.10
C VAL A 81 -20.68 -11.15 10.11
N SER A 82 -20.37 -12.41 10.44
CA SER A 82 -21.36 -13.51 10.40
C SER A 82 -22.58 -13.31 11.30
N HIS A 83 -22.46 -12.46 12.32
CA HIS A 83 -23.56 -12.03 13.18
C HIS A 83 -24.59 -11.16 12.43
N LEU A 84 -24.21 -10.56 11.30
CA LEU A 84 -25.07 -9.80 10.38
C LEU A 84 -25.56 -10.65 9.20
N LYS A 85 -25.48 -11.98 9.27
CA LYS A 85 -26.00 -12.83 8.19
C LYS A 85 -27.51 -12.67 8.01
N LEU A 86 -27.97 -12.65 6.76
CA LEU A 86 -29.37 -12.71 6.37
C LEU A 86 -29.83 -14.15 6.15
N LEU A 87 -28.91 -15.02 5.74
CA LEU A 87 -29.14 -16.43 5.51
C LEU A 87 -28.58 -17.26 6.66
N PRO A 88 -29.41 -18.08 7.34
CA PRO A 88 -28.94 -19.03 8.35
C PRO A 88 -27.93 -20.05 7.82
N PHE A 89 -27.03 -20.55 8.67
CA PHE A 89 -25.97 -21.49 8.24
C PHE A 89 -26.48 -22.89 7.88
N ASP A 90 -27.64 -23.30 8.38
CA ASP A 90 -28.31 -24.56 8.01
C ASP A 90 -29.02 -24.50 6.65
N SER A 91 -29.09 -23.31 6.03
CA SER A 91 -29.74 -23.11 4.74
C SER A 91 -28.93 -23.65 3.57
N ASN A 92 -29.63 -23.99 2.48
CA ASN A 92 -29.05 -24.41 1.22
C ASN A 92 -28.98 -23.25 0.22
N LEU A 93 -27.83 -23.10 -0.45
CA LEU A 93 -27.56 -22.10 -1.47
C LEU A 93 -27.79 -22.70 -2.85
N LYS A 94 -28.82 -22.24 -3.57
CA LYS A 94 -29.10 -22.70 -4.94
C LYS A 94 -28.15 -22.03 -5.93
N LEU A 95 -26.96 -22.63 -6.10
CA LEU A 95 -25.91 -22.12 -6.98
C LEU A 95 -26.38 -22.02 -8.44
N ARG A 96 -26.28 -20.82 -9.03
CA ARG A 96 -26.73 -20.53 -10.40
C ARG A 96 -25.62 -20.61 -11.45
N SER A 97 -24.37 -20.82 -11.02
CA SER A 97 -23.21 -20.82 -11.90
C SER A 97 -22.24 -21.94 -11.55
N HIS A 98 -21.56 -22.46 -12.57
CA HIS A 98 -20.42 -23.36 -12.43
C HIS A 98 -19.08 -22.62 -12.31
N ASN A 99 -19.06 -21.29 -12.35
CA ASN A 99 -17.85 -20.49 -12.17
C ASN A 99 -17.62 -20.19 -10.68
N ARG A 100 -16.42 -20.51 -10.16
CA ARG A 100 -16.09 -20.38 -8.72
C ARG A 100 -16.23 -18.96 -8.18
N GLU A 101 -15.85 -17.94 -8.95
CA GLU A 101 -15.94 -16.53 -8.53
C GLU A 101 -17.40 -16.07 -8.51
N LYS A 102 -18.21 -16.50 -9.48
CA LYS A 102 -19.65 -16.22 -9.50
C LYS A 102 -20.37 -16.88 -8.33
N GLN A 103 -20.00 -18.11 -7.97
CA GLN A 103 -20.54 -18.78 -6.78
C GLN A 103 -20.17 -18.05 -5.49
N LEU A 104 -18.93 -17.60 -5.36
CA LEU A 104 -18.47 -16.86 -4.18
C LEU A 104 -19.14 -15.48 -4.07
N ARG A 105 -19.35 -14.78 -5.19
CA ARG A 105 -20.18 -13.57 -5.22
C ARG A 105 -21.62 -13.86 -4.81
N GLN A 106 -22.25 -14.88 -5.39
CA GLN A 106 -23.63 -15.25 -5.07
C GLN A 106 -23.79 -15.54 -3.58
N TRP A 107 -22.85 -16.26 -2.98
CA TRP A 107 -22.86 -16.53 -1.54
C TRP A 107 -22.79 -15.23 -0.72
N LEU A 108 -21.87 -14.31 -1.06
CA LEU A 108 -21.78 -13.01 -0.39
C LEU A 108 -23.09 -12.22 -0.52
N ASP A 109 -23.67 -12.16 -1.72
CA ASP A 109 -24.92 -11.43 -1.98
C ASP A 109 -26.08 -12.01 -1.16
N GLU A 110 -26.31 -13.33 -1.24
CA GLU A 110 -27.42 -13.98 -0.54
C GLU A 110 -27.25 -13.97 0.99
N MET A 111 -26.01 -14.03 1.48
CA MET A 111 -25.76 -14.06 2.92
C MET A 111 -25.73 -12.67 3.55
N PHE A 112 -25.37 -11.61 2.82
CA PHE A 112 -25.13 -10.29 3.42
C PHE A 112 -25.69 -9.08 2.65
N LEU A 113 -25.77 -9.14 1.32
CA LEU A 113 -25.97 -7.95 0.47
C LEU A 113 -27.27 -8.06 -0.37
N PRO A 114 -28.42 -7.62 0.16
CA PRO A 114 -29.68 -7.67 -0.56
C PRO A 114 -29.70 -6.74 -1.79
N TYR A 115 -28.89 -5.68 -1.79
CA TYR A 115 -28.72 -4.77 -2.91
C TYR A 115 -27.32 -4.89 -3.51
N ARG A 116 -27.27 -4.88 -4.85
CA ARG A 116 -26.03 -4.98 -5.60
C ARG A 116 -25.15 -3.75 -5.39
N LEU A 117 -23.87 -3.97 -5.11
CA LEU A 117 -22.87 -2.92 -4.97
C LEU A 117 -22.13 -2.59 -6.28
N PRO A 118 -21.46 -1.43 -6.38
CA PRO A 118 -20.45 -1.20 -7.40
C PRO A 118 -19.35 -2.27 -7.40
N GLU A 119 -18.78 -2.58 -8.56
CA GLU A 119 -17.77 -3.65 -8.71
C GLU A 119 -16.54 -3.44 -7.81
N TRP A 120 -16.11 -2.20 -7.59
CA TRP A 120 -14.98 -1.89 -6.71
C TRP A 120 -15.26 -2.27 -5.24
N CYS A 121 -16.51 -2.23 -4.78
CA CYS A 121 -16.88 -2.67 -3.42
C CYS A 121 -16.65 -4.17 -3.27
N TYR A 122 -16.97 -4.97 -4.30
CA TYR A 122 -16.72 -6.40 -4.29
C TYR A 122 -15.23 -6.73 -4.30
N ALA A 123 -14.39 -5.91 -4.93
CA ALA A 123 -12.95 -6.05 -4.85
C ALA A 123 -12.44 -5.88 -3.40
N GLN A 124 -13.06 -5.01 -2.61
CA GLN A 124 -12.68 -4.80 -1.20
C GLN A 124 -12.92 -6.02 -0.31
N TRP A 125 -13.89 -6.87 -0.64
CA TRP A 125 -14.11 -8.15 0.06
C TRP A 125 -12.97 -9.14 -0.16
N LYS A 126 -12.18 -9.00 -1.22
CA LYS A 126 -11.04 -9.87 -1.55
C LYS A 126 -9.71 -9.38 -0.97
N ILE A 127 -9.75 -8.26 -0.27
CA ILE A 127 -8.62 -7.63 0.43
C ILE A 127 -8.90 -7.72 1.92
N LEU A 128 -7.88 -7.93 2.74
CA LEU A 128 -8.08 -8.07 4.17
C LEU A 128 -8.50 -6.73 4.77
N GLN A 129 -9.67 -6.69 5.42
CA GLN A 129 -10.25 -5.47 5.99
C GLN A 129 -10.36 -5.55 7.52
N SER A 130 -10.49 -4.38 8.16
CA SER A 130 -10.93 -4.29 9.56
C SER A 130 -12.39 -4.70 9.70
N SER A 131 -12.80 -5.11 10.91
CA SER A 131 -14.19 -5.48 11.18
C SER A 131 -15.16 -4.34 10.90
N GLU A 132 -14.78 -3.09 11.24
CA GLU A 132 -15.54 -1.88 10.93
C GLU A 132 -15.74 -1.71 9.41
N ALA A 133 -14.67 -1.86 8.63
CA ALA A 133 -14.75 -1.70 7.17
C ALA A 133 -15.66 -2.76 6.52
N VAL A 134 -15.57 -4.03 6.96
CA VAL A 134 -16.46 -5.08 6.45
C VAL A 134 -17.91 -4.81 6.87
N GLU A 135 -18.15 -4.39 8.11
CA GLU A 135 -19.49 -4.05 8.57
C GLU A 135 -20.10 -2.91 7.75
N LYS A 136 -19.33 -1.86 7.43
CA LYS A 136 -19.81 -0.79 6.53
C LYS A 136 -20.10 -1.29 5.12
N LEU A 137 -19.36 -2.27 4.59
CA LEU A 137 -19.70 -2.91 3.30
C LEU A 137 -21.03 -3.66 3.36
N VAL A 138 -21.32 -4.33 4.49
CA VAL A 138 -22.62 -4.99 4.71
C VAL A 138 -23.74 -3.96 4.74
N TRP A 139 -23.62 -2.91 5.55
CA TRP A 139 -24.64 -1.87 5.64
C TRP A 139 -24.85 -1.14 4.30
N LEU A 140 -23.77 -0.90 3.55
CA LEU A 140 -23.87 -0.37 2.20
C LEU A 140 -24.67 -1.32 1.29
N GLY A 141 -24.43 -2.64 1.36
CA GLY A 141 -25.19 -3.65 0.63
C GLY A 141 -26.65 -3.77 1.08
N ARG A 142 -27.00 -3.21 2.23
CA ARG A 142 -28.37 -3.10 2.76
C ARG A 142 -29.03 -1.75 2.45
N GLY A 143 -28.39 -0.92 1.63
CA GLY A 143 -28.96 0.34 1.14
C GLY A 143 -28.66 1.56 2.02
N GLU A 144 -27.80 1.45 3.04
CA GLU A 144 -27.39 2.61 3.81
C GLU A 144 -26.55 3.59 2.96
N SER A 145 -26.74 4.88 3.22
CA SER A 145 -26.09 5.92 2.42
C SER A 145 -24.57 5.93 2.63
N PRO A 146 -23.74 5.97 1.56
CA PRO A 146 -22.29 6.14 1.68
C PRO A 146 -21.90 7.38 2.52
N ARG A 147 -22.72 8.44 2.46
CA ARG A 147 -22.49 9.65 3.25
C ARG A 147 -22.62 9.39 4.75
N LYS A 148 -23.61 8.61 5.16
CA LYS A 148 -23.85 8.26 6.55
C LYS A 148 -22.79 7.27 7.05
N LEU A 149 -22.44 6.28 6.25
CA LEU A 149 -21.48 5.24 6.63
C LEU A 149 -20.03 5.75 6.73
N PHE A 150 -19.60 6.55 5.75
CA PHE A 150 -18.19 6.95 5.62
C PHE A 150 -17.96 8.43 5.92
N GLY A 151 -19.00 9.25 6.11
CA GLY A 151 -18.86 10.70 6.24
C GLY A 151 -18.56 11.40 4.92
N LEU A 152 -19.02 10.85 3.77
CA LEU A 152 -18.78 11.45 2.46
C LEU A 152 -19.51 12.80 2.27
N SER A 153 -18.85 13.72 1.57
CA SER A 153 -19.44 14.95 1.06
C SER A 153 -20.39 14.67 -0.13
N LYS A 154 -21.19 15.68 -0.54
CA LYS A 154 -22.04 15.55 -1.74
C LYS A 154 -21.21 15.35 -3.01
N GLY A 155 -20.05 16.03 -3.10
CA GLY A 155 -19.12 15.88 -4.23
C GLY A 155 -18.44 14.51 -4.27
N GLU A 156 -18.13 13.92 -3.12
CA GLU A 156 -17.58 12.56 -3.05
C GLU A 156 -18.64 11.50 -3.41
N LEU A 157 -19.88 11.71 -2.97
CA LEU A 157 -20.99 10.81 -3.28
C LEU A 157 -21.26 10.72 -4.79
N SER A 158 -21.21 11.85 -5.51
CA SER A 158 -21.43 11.86 -6.97
C SER A 158 -20.35 11.08 -7.75
N LEU A 159 -19.20 10.80 -7.12
CA LEU A 159 -18.10 10.03 -7.67
C LEU A 159 -18.13 8.55 -7.24
N PHE A 160 -18.97 8.17 -6.28
CA PHE A 160 -18.92 6.88 -5.59
C PHE A 160 -19.09 5.67 -6.52
N ALA A 161 -19.95 5.79 -7.54
CA ALA A 161 -20.21 4.72 -8.51
C ALA A 161 -19.12 4.58 -9.58
N ARG A 162 -18.15 5.52 -9.65
CA ARG A 162 -17.10 5.47 -10.66
C ARG A 162 -16.16 4.28 -10.40
N PRO A 163 -15.57 3.68 -11.46
CA PRO A 163 -14.51 2.71 -11.30
C PRO A 163 -13.36 3.31 -10.48
N GLN A 164 -12.84 2.53 -9.54
CA GLN A 164 -11.70 2.90 -8.72
C GLN A 164 -10.51 2.01 -9.06
N PRO A 165 -9.26 2.50 -8.90
CA PRO A 165 -8.10 1.65 -8.97
C PRO A 165 -8.16 0.60 -7.86
N GLU A 166 -7.37 -0.46 -7.98
CA GLU A 166 -7.17 -1.38 -6.87
C GLU A 166 -6.55 -0.63 -5.68
N MET A 167 -7.32 -0.53 -4.60
CA MET A 167 -6.96 0.16 -3.37
C MET A 167 -6.75 -0.86 -2.25
N PRO A 168 -5.74 -0.65 -1.38
CA PRO A 168 -5.38 -1.62 -0.35
C PRO A 168 -6.39 -1.70 0.81
N SER A 169 -7.39 -0.80 0.86
CA SER A 169 -8.45 -0.83 1.88
C SER A 169 -9.66 -0.01 1.46
N LEU A 170 -10.78 -0.20 2.18
CA LEU A 170 -11.97 0.62 2.04
C LEU A 170 -11.69 2.10 2.41
N TYR A 171 -10.82 2.36 3.38
CA TYR A 171 -10.40 3.73 3.72
C TYR A 171 -9.67 4.39 2.56
N SER A 172 -8.75 3.69 1.91
CA SER A 172 -8.04 4.16 0.71
C SER A 172 -9.00 4.48 -0.42
N CYS A 173 -10.08 3.71 -0.61
CA CYS A 173 -11.15 4.06 -1.54
C CYS A 173 -11.81 5.41 -1.20
N CYS A 174 -12.16 5.64 0.07
CA CYS A 174 -12.77 6.90 0.50
C CYS A 174 -11.80 8.09 0.36
N ILE A 175 -10.52 7.92 0.68
CA ILE A 175 -9.47 8.94 0.49
C ILE A 175 -9.29 9.26 -1.00
N TYR A 176 -9.33 8.24 -1.86
CA TYR A 176 -9.27 8.42 -3.30
C TYR A 176 -10.45 9.26 -3.82
N LEU A 177 -11.67 9.02 -3.31
CA LEU A 177 -12.82 9.85 -3.65
C LEU A 177 -12.68 11.28 -3.13
N ALA A 178 -12.18 11.47 -1.90
CA ALA A 178 -11.90 12.79 -1.35
C ALA A 178 -10.92 13.57 -2.25
N GLY A 179 -9.80 12.95 -2.64
CA GLY A 179 -8.83 13.58 -3.53
C GLY A 179 -9.43 14.00 -4.87
N LEU A 180 -10.19 13.12 -5.52
CA LEU A 180 -10.89 13.45 -6.76
C LEU A 180 -11.88 14.61 -6.58
N SER A 181 -12.64 14.63 -5.48
CA SER A 181 -13.61 15.69 -5.20
C SER A 181 -12.97 17.06 -4.99
N GLN A 182 -11.71 17.10 -4.51
CA GLN A 182 -10.92 18.31 -4.35
C GLN A 182 -10.18 18.74 -5.63
N GLY A 183 -10.34 17.99 -6.74
CA GLY A 183 -9.72 18.31 -8.03
C GLY A 183 -8.36 17.65 -8.28
N CYS A 184 -7.92 16.71 -7.44
CA CYS A 184 -6.73 15.92 -7.75
C CYS A 184 -6.96 15.07 -9.01
N SER A 185 -5.90 14.87 -9.80
CA SER A 185 -5.92 13.83 -10.83
C SER A 185 -6.04 12.44 -10.21
N GLY A 186 -6.51 11.45 -10.97
CA GLY A 186 -6.59 10.07 -10.48
C GLY A 186 -5.25 9.51 -9.99
N ARG A 187 -4.12 9.91 -10.59
CA ARG A 187 -2.77 9.51 -10.14
C ARG A 187 -2.41 10.12 -8.79
N VAL A 188 -2.62 11.44 -8.62
CA VAL A 188 -2.35 12.12 -7.34
C VAL A 188 -3.24 11.55 -6.24
N SER A 189 -4.53 11.37 -6.52
CA SER A 189 -5.48 10.82 -5.55
C SER A 189 -5.11 9.39 -5.13
N ALA A 190 -4.66 8.55 -6.07
CA ALA A 190 -4.24 7.19 -5.77
C ALA A 190 -2.97 7.14 -4.92
N GLU A 191 -1.98 8.00 -5.18
CA GLU A 191 -0.76 8.05 -4.36
C GLU A 191 -1.05 8.55 -2.94
N LEU A 192 -1.96 9.51 -2.78
CA LEU A 192 -2.43 9.94 -1.46
C LEU A 192 -3.14 8.81 -0.72
N ALA A 193 -4.07 8.11 -1.38
CA ALA A 193 -4.82 7.01 -0.79
C ALA A 193 -3.94 5.82 -0.35
N LYS A 194 -2.81 5.60 -1.03
CA LYS A 194 -1.83 4.55 -0.70
C LYS A 194 -0.84 4.95 0.40
N ALA A 195 -0.78 6.24 0.73
CA ALA A 195 0.16 6.76 1.72
C ALA A 195 -0.20 6.34 3.15
N TRP A 196 -1.46 6.01 3.44
CA TRP A 196 -1.91 5.80 4.82
C TRP A 196 -2.16 4.33 5.13
N PRO A 197 -1.49 3.76 6.15
CA PRO A 197 -1.54 2.34 6.44
C PRO A 197 -2.89 1.90 7.02
N VAL A 198 -3.39 0.79 6.48
CA VAL A 198 -4.67 0.11 6.81
C VAL A 198 -4.80 -0.31 8.29
N ARG A 199 -3.69 -0.45 9.01
CA ARG A 199 -3.63 -1.09 10.34
C ARG A 199 -3.87 -0.16 11.53
N LYS A 200 -3.90 1.17 11.34
CA LYS A 200 -3.98 2.14 12.44
C LYS A 200 -4.88 3.31 12.07
N ILE A 201 -6.18 3.06 12.02
CA ILE A 201 -7.11 4.02 11.45
C ILE A 201 -8.20 4.34 12.47
N GLY A 202 -8.40 5.63 12.72
CA GLY A 202 -9.56 6.18 13.42
C GLY A 202 -10.84 6.01 12.61
N GLU A 203 -11.87 6.79 12.90
CA GLU A 203 -13.13 6.62 12.17
C GLU A 203 -13.03 7.19 10.75
N PHE A 204 -13.81 6.63 9.80
CA PHE A 204 -13.85 7.14 8.42
C PHE A 204 -14.02 8.67 8.31
N PRO A 205 -14.92 9.32 9.07
CA PRO A 205 -15.07 10.78 9.02
C PRO A 205 -13.80 11.54 9.40
N GLU A 206 -13.07 11.09 10.41
CA GLU A 206 -11.84 11.74 10.91
C GLU A 206 -10.74 11.74 9.83
N ILE A 207 -10.56 10.60 9.16
CA ILE A 207 -9.60 10.48 8.07
C ILE A 207 -9.96 11.40 6.92
N LEU A 208 -11.25 11.49 6.59
CA LEU A 208 -11.69 12.35 5.49
C LEU A 208 -11.60 13.83 5.86
N GLN A 209 -11.80 14.18 7.13
CA GLN A 209 -11.54 15.52 7.65
C GLN A 209 -10.06 15.88 7.50
N PHE A 210 -9.15 14.93 7.70
CA PHE A 210 -7.73 15.11 7.44
C PHE A 210 -7.38 15.12 5.94
N ALA A 211 -8.04 14.27 5.14
CA ALA A 211 -7.68 14.07 3.74
C ALA A 211 -8.04 15.20 2.81
N ARG A 212 -9.20 15.84 3.03
CA ARG A 212 -9.68 16.90 2.14
C ARG A 212 -8.73 18.11 2.14
N PRO A 213 -8.27 18.65 3.29
CA PRO A 213 -7.28 19.73 3.31
C PRO A 213 -5.95 19.35 2.66
N VAL A 214 -5.48 18.10 2.84
CA VAL A 214 -4.26 17.62 2.18
C VAL A 214 -4.43 17.62 0.67
N ALA A 215 -5.52 17.03 0.17
CA ALA A 215 -5.81 16.98 -1.27
C ALA A 215 -5.96 18.39 -1.88
N GLU A 216 -6.71 19.27 -1.23
CA GLU A 216 -6.86 20.67 -1.64
C GLU A 216 -5.50 21.39 -1.71
N TRP A 217 -4.63 21.17 -0.72
CA TRP A 217 -3.28 21.75 -0.69
C TRP A 217 -2.39 21.20 -1.82
N LEU A 218 -2.44 19.89 -2.09
CA LEU A 218 -1.71 19.25 -3.19
C LEU A 218 -2.04 19.90 -4.55
N VAL A 219 -3.33 20.14 -4.81
CA VAL A 219 -3.81 20.79 -6.03
C VAL A 219 -3.32 22.22 -6.11
N ARG A 220 -3.52 23.02 -5.05
CA ARG A 220 -3.09 24.42 -5.00
C ARG A 220 -1.59 24.60 -5.20
N ARG A 221 -0.77 23.70 -4.65
CA ARG A 221 0.70 23.75 -4.76
C ARG A 221 1.26 23.04 -5.98
N LYS A 222 0.41 22.42 -6.82
CA LYS A 222 0.81 21.65 -8.00
C LYS A 222 1.91 20.63 -7.66
N VAL A 223 1.71 19.88 -6.58
CA VAL A 223 2.71 18.93 -6.07
C VAL A 223 2.94 17.82 -7.10
N PRO A 224 4.20 17.55 -7.49
CA PRO A 224 4.50 16.44 -8.40
C PRO A 224 4.07 15.10 -7.81
N VAL A 225 3.50 14.22 -8.63
CA VAL A 225 2.93 12.92 -8.21
C VAL A 225 3.88 12.11 -7.33
N TRP A 226 5.17 12.09 -7.66
CA TRP A 226 6.18 11.32 -6.93
C TRP A 226 6.44 11.81 -5.49
N HIS A 227 6.08 13.06 -5.16
CA HIS A 227 6.16 13.60 -3.81
C HIS A 227 4.91 13.31 -2.97
N VAL A 228 3.78 12.99 -3.61
CA VAL A 228 2.48 12.90 -2.93
C VAL A 228 2.49 11.84 -1.85
N ARG A 229 3.00 10.65 -2.17
CA ARG A 229 3.00 9.52 -1.23
C ARG A 229 3.92 9.74 -0.02
N PRO A 230 5.21 10.11 -0.17
CA PRO A 230 6.06 10.43 0.97
C PRO A 230 5.50 11.54 1.87
N LEU A 231 4.93 12.60 1.25
CA LEU A 231 4.27 13.67 1.99
C LEU A 231 3.06 13.16 2.76
N GLY A 232 2.20 12.35 2.11
CA GLY A 232 1.05 11.73 2.76
C GLY A 232 1.46 10.85 3.95
N GLU A 233 2.49 10.02 3.78
CA GLU A 233 3.03 9.13 4.81
C GLU A 233 3.51 9.93 6.03
N TYR A 234 4.31 10.98 5.81
CA TYR A 234 4.78 11.88 6.87
C TYR A 234 3.63 12.58 7.59
N LEU A 235 2.72 13.23 6.84
CA LEU A 235 1.61 13.97 7.44
C LEU A 235 0.72 13.05 8.29
N PHE A 236 0.45 11.84 7.83
CA PHE A 236 -0.35 10.90 8.61
C PHE A 236 0.39 10.38 9.83
N GLN A 237 1.69 10.11 9.74
CA GLN A 237 2.44 9.59 10.89
C GLN A 237 2.65 10.64 11.98
N GLU A 238 2.94 11.88 11.59
CA GLU A 238 3.38 12.94 12.52
C GLU A 238 2.29 13.95 12.88
N ARG A 239 1.21 14.04 12.08
CA ARG A 239 0.17 15.07 12.25
C ARG A 239 -1.24 14.52 12.39
N PHE A 240 -1.48 13.23 12.16
CA PHE A 240 -2.80 12.64 12.36
C PHE A 240 -2.88 11.97 13.75
N PRO A 241 -3.98 12.15 14.53
CA PRO A 241 -5.13 13.03 14.31
C PRO A 241 -4.99 14.34 15.12
N GLU A 242 -4.21 15.31 14.65
CA GLU A 242 -4.18 16.65 15.28
C GLU A 242 -5.50 17.39 15.02
N PRO A 243 -6.26 17.82 16.05
CA PRO A 243 -7.54 18.52 15.87
C PRO A 243 -7.42 19.83 15.08
N ASP A 244 -6.32 20.55 15.27
CA ASP A 244 -6.04 21.84 14.62
C ASP A 244 -5.15 21.70 13.37
N PHE A 245 -5.16 20.51 12.74
CA PHE A 245 -4.34 20.24 11.57
C PHE A 245 -4.58 21.28 10.45
N SER A 246 -3.50 21.93 10.03
CA SER A 246 -3.55 22.92 8.95
C SER A 246 -2.25 22.92 8.14
N LEU A 247 -2.41 22.97 6.81
CA LEU A 247 -1.31 23.21 5.87
C LEU A 247 -1.27 24.66 5.39
N LYS A 248 -2.06 25.56 5.98
CA LYS A 248 -2.06 26.99 5.64
C LYS A 248 -0.69 27.59 5.93
N GLY A 249 -0.14 28.34 4.98
CA GLY A 249 1.21 28.93 5.11
C GLY A 249 2.37 27.96 4.88
N ARG A 250 2.15 26.64 4.89
CA ARG A 250 3.21 25.66 4.57
C ARG A 250 3.61 25.75 3.10
N SER A 251 4.92 25.69 2.85
CA SER A 251 5.52 25.55 1.53
C SER A 251 5.96 24.12 1.28
N LEU A 252 6.00 23.69 0.01
CA LEU A 252 6.47 22.36 -0.35
C LEU A 252 7.94 22.13 0.07
N SER A 253 8.79 23.15 -0.07
CA SER A 253 10.20 23.07 0.34
C SER A 253 10.40 23.02 1.85
N GLY A 254 9.47 23.58 2.64
CA GLY A 254 9.46 23.43 4.09
C GLY A 254 9.13 22.01 4.50
N LEU A 255 8.01 21.49 4.00
CA LEU A 255 7.57 20.12 4.29
C LEU A 255 8.57 19.09 3.78
N GLN A 256 9.22 19.33 2.65
CA GLN A 256 10.27 18.46 2.12
C GLN A 256 11.41 18.26 3.13
N ARG A 257 11.88 19.35 3.76
CA ARG A 257 12.92 19.27 4.79
C ARG A 257 12.45 18.48 6.01
N GLU A 258 11.21 18.69 6.44
CA GLU A 258 10.62 17.94 7.56
C GLU A 258 10.51 16.45 7.24
N ILE A 259 10.08 16.07 6.02
CA ILE A 259 10.01 14.68 5.56
C ILE A 259 11.39 14.02 5.54
N ASP A 260 12.41 14.74 5.05
CA ASP A 260 13.77 14.23 5.02
C ASP A 260 14.27 13.96 6.44
N ASP A 261 14.15 14.94 7.34
CA ASP A 261 14.55 14.80 8.74
C ASP A 261 13.80 13.65 9.43
N TRP A 262 12.49 13.50 9.18
CA TRP A 262 11.67 12.40 9.67
C TRP A 262 12.15 11.03 9.19
N HIS A 263 12.44 10.88 7.89
CA HIS A 263 13.00 9.65 7.35
C HIS A 263 14.37 9.31 7.97
N PHE A 264 15.25 10.30 8.16
CA PHE A 264 16.53 10.11 8.83
C PHE A 264 16.35 9.61 10.26
N GLN A 265 15.40 10.18 11.01
CA GLN A 265 15.08 9.71 12.36
C GLN A 265 14.56 8.27 12.34
N LEU A 266 13.60 7.95 11.47
CA LEU A 266 13.01 6.61 11.40
C LEU A 266 14.02 5.51 11.03
N PHE A 267 14.88 5.75 10.05
CA PHE A 267 15.82 4.73 9.58
C PHE A 267 17.16 4.75 10.31
N GLY A 268 17.67 5.92 10.67
CA GLY A 268 18.91 6.08 11.42
C GLY A 268 18.80 5.55 12.85
N TYR A 269 17.72 5.89 13.57
CA TYR A 269 17.51 5.44 14.95
C TYR A 269 17.23 3.93 15.03
N ARG A 270 16.46 3.37 14.08
CA ARG A 270 16.14 1.94 14.08
C ARG A 270 17.33 1.02 13.83
N ARG A 271 18.45 1.54 13.31
CA ARG A 271 19.61 0.71 12.94
C ARG A 271 20.93 1.15 13.57
N ASN A 272 20.97 2.23 14.36
CA ASN A 272 22.22 2.86 14.86
C ASN A 272 23.29 2.97 13.76
N ALA A 273 22.86 3.13 12.51
CA ALA A 273 23.72 2.95 11.36
C ALA A 273 24.16 4.31 10.86
N ASP A 274 25.35 4.73 11.30
CA ASP A 274 26.00 5.91 10.78
C ASP A 274 26.50 5.66 9.35
N SER A 275 26.86 4.42 9.01
CA SER A 275 27.36 4.03 7.68
C SER A 275 26.81 2.70 7.14
N TRP A 276 26.98 2.46 5.84
CA TRP A 276 26.65 1.21 5.15
C TRP A 276 27.76 0.79 4.18
N LYS A 277 27.63 -0.45 3.69
CA LYS A 277 28.58 -1.06 2.76
C LYS A 277 28.73 -0.21 1.48
N THR A 278 29.97 0.05 1.10
CA THR A 278 30.35 0.62 -0.20
C THR A 278 30.49 -0.47 -1.27
N TYR A 279 30.32 -0.06 -2.52
CA TYR A 279 30.40 -0.93 -3.70
C TYR A 279 31.53 -0.54 -4.66
N GLY A 280 32.30 0.50 -4.33
CA GLY A 280 33.43 0.93 -5.13
C GLY A 280 33.02 1.79 -6.32
N PHE A 281 31.92 2.53 -6.19
CA PHE A 281 31.38 3.38 -7.26
C PHE A 281 32.06 4.76 -7.33
N SER A 282 32.86 5.15 -6.34
CA SER A 282 33.64 6.40 -6.43
C SER A 282 34.62 6.38 -7.61
N ALA A 283 34.78 7.51 -8.30
CA ALA A 283 35.69 7.70 -9.43
C ALA A 283 36.02 9.17 -9.69
N VAL A 284 37.09 9.43 -10.44
CA VAL A 284 37.41 10.78 -10.96
C VAL A 284 37.70 10.68 -12.45
N LEU A 285 36.96 11.44 -13.27
CA LEU A 285 37.20 11.53 -14.70
C LEU A 285 38.33 12.53 -14.96
N LYS A 286 39.56 12.03 -15.05
CA LYS A 286 40.81 12.84 -15.14
C LYS A 286 40.76 13.97 -16.18
N LYS A 287 40.15 13.76 -17.34
CA LYS A 287 40.09 14.76 -18.42
C LYS A 287 39.19 15.96 -18.11
N SER A 288 38.09 15.75 -17.38
CA SER A 288 37.12 16.81 -17.05
C SER A 288 37.21 17.27 -15.59
N GLY A 289 37.98 16.58 -14.76
CA GLY A 289 38.04 16.82 -13.31
C GLY A 289 36.75 16.47 -12.58
N ILE A 290 35.78 15.83 -13.24
CA ILE A 290 34.51 15.48 -12.62
C ILE A 290 34.71 14.36 -11.62
N THR A 291 34.18 14.56 -10.43
CA THR A 291 34.24 13.62 -9.32
C THR A 291 32.91 12.88 -9.19
N PHE A 292 32.99 11.60 -8.88
CA PHE A 292 31.89 10.72 -8.51
C PHE A 292 32.23 10.18 -7.13
N GLU A 293 31.41 10.50 -6.14
CA GLU A 293 31.61 10.11 -4.74
C GLU A 293 30.45 9.25 -4.28
N GLU A 294 30.73 8.00 -3.93
CA GLU A 294 29.77 7.09 -3.33
C GLU A 294 29.48 7.49 -1.88
N LEU A 295 28.23 7.89 -1.63
CA LEU A 295 27.75 8.25 -0.31
C LEU A 295 27.43 6.98 0.47
N HIS A 296 28.08 6.84 1.63
CA HIS A 296 28.08 5.60 2.39
C HIS A 296 27.75 5.81 3.88
N ASP A 297 27.31 7.01 4.23
CA ASP A 297 26.92 7.37 5.58
C ASP A 297 25.69 8.30 5.58
N ALA A 298 24.98 8.31 6.71
CA ALA A 298 23.73 9.06 6.83
C ALA A 298 23.96 10.58 6.75
N ALA A 299 25.11 11.07 7.20
CA ALA A 299 25.43 12.50 7.21
C ALA A 299 25.67 13.01 5.78
N SER A 300 26.53 12.33 5.01
CA SER A 300 26.83 12.68 3.61
C SER A 300 25.58 12.57 2.73
N LEU A 301 24.75 11.54 2.92
CA LEU A 301 23.48 11.42 2.22
C LEU A 301 22.50 12.57 2.57
N ARG A 302 22.46 13.00 3.84
CA ARG A 302 21.62 14.13 4.28
C ARG A 302 22.09 15.45 3.67
N GLU A 303 23.39 15.67 3.63
CA GLU A 303 23.99 16.86 3.02
C GLU A 303 23.71 16.91 1.52
N GLU A 304 23.83 15.77 0.84
CA GLU A 304 23.46 15.65 -0.57
C GLU A 304 22.02 16.06 -0.82
N GLY A 305 21.07 15.59 -0.01
CA GLY A 305 19.66 15.97 -0.17
C GLY A 305 19.37 17.43 0.14
N LYS A 306 20.04 18.01 1.14
CA LYS A 306 19.96 19.46 1.41
C LYS A 306 20.44 20.26 0.21
N ARG A 307 21.56 19.84 -0.40
CA ARG A 307 22.15 20.49 -1.59
C ARG A 307 21.23 20.38 -2.80
N GLN A 308 20.69 19.18 -3.04
CA GLN A 308 19.84 18.88 -4.19
C GLN A 308 18.38 19.31 -4.02
N ARG A 309 17.96 19.59 -2.78
CA ARG A 309 16.60 20.00 -2.40
C ARG A 309 15.53 18.98 -2.83
N HIS A 310 15.81 17.68 -2.66
CA HIS A 310 14.86 16.60 -2.89
C HIS A 310 14.97 15.51 -1.81
N CYS A 311 13.92 14.69 -1.71
CA CYS A 311 13.83 13.57 -0.77
C CYS A 311 15.05 12.64 -0.86
N VAL A 312 15.98 12.69 0.10
CA VAL A 312 17.09 11.71 0.20
C VAL A 312 16.87 10.69 1.31
N GLY A 313 16.02 10.99 2.29
CA GLY A 313 15.74 10.07 3.39
C GLY A 313 15.14 8.74 2.93
N ARG A 314 14.49 8.71 1.76
CA ARG A 314 13.99 7.46 1.15
C ARG A 314 15.13 6.52 0.71
N TYR A 315 16.27 7.07 0.32
CA TYR A 315 17.43 6.27 -0.07
C TYR A 315 18.09 5.59 1.13
N LEU A 316 18.06 6.21 2.31
CA LEU A 316 18.70 5.67 3.51
C LEU A 316 18.27 4.22 3.78
N GLY A 317 16.96 3.96 3.81
CA GLY A 317 16.45 2.61 4.00
C GLY A 317 16.88 1.61 2.92
N ALA A 318 16.99 2.05 1.66
CA ALA A 318 17.45 1.20 0.55
C ALA A 318 18.96 0.93 0.61
N CYS A 319 19.76 1.94 0.95
CA CYS A 319 21.20 1.84 1.15
C CYS A 319 21.55 0.89 2.29
N LEU A 320 20.88 1.03 3.44
CA LEU A 320 21.03 0.14 4.59
C LEU A 320 20.65 -1.33 4.30
N ARG A 321 19.87 -1.59 3.25
CA ARG A 321 19.52 -2.95 2.80
C ARG A 321 20.36 -3.43 1.61
N GLY A 322 21.33 -2.63 1.16
CA GLY A 322 22.15 -2.93 -0.02
C GLY A 322 21.38 -2.97 -1.34
N LYS A 323 20.23 -2.29 -1.42
CA LYS A 323 19.39 -2.26 -2.63
C LYS A 323 19.72 -1.07 -3.55
N SER A 324 20.27 -0.01 -2.99
CA SER A 324 20.68 1.20 -3.71
C SER A 324 22.03 1.67 -3.18
N ALA A 325 22.86 2.24 -4.06
CA ALA A 325 24.03 3.03 -3.74
C ALA A 325 23.82 4.42 -4.35
N ILE A 326 24.14 5.48 -3.59
CA ILE A 326 23.96 6.86 -4.04
C ILE A 326 25.32 7.44 -4.36
N VAL A 327 25.46 8.02 -5.55
CA VAL A 327 26.71 8.62 -6.01
C VAL A 327 26.48 10.10 -6.32
N SER A 328 27.26 10.95 -5.67
CA SER A 328 27.31 12.40 -5.91
C SER A 328 28.27 12.69 -7.05
N MET A 329 27.80 13.37 -8.11
CA MET A 329 28.61 13.73 -9.28
C MET A 329 28.80 15.24 -9.36
N ARG A 330 30.04 15.72 -9.36
CA ARG A 330 30.36 17.15 -9.29
C ARG A 330 31.43 17.57 -10.29
N SER A 331 31.23 18.70 -10.97
CA SER A 331 32.31 19.38 -11.70
C SER A 331 33.12 20.29 -10.77
N PRO A 332 34.41 20.54 -11.07
CA PRO A 332 35.22 21.52 -10.33
C PRO A 332 34.63 22.93 -10.35
N SER A 333 33.94 23.31 -11.42
CA SER A 333 33.24 24.60 -11.55
C SER A 333 31.99 24.71 -10.68
N GLY A 334 31.43 23.58 -10.20
CA GLY A 334 30.15 23.52 -9.50
C GLY A 334 28.92 23.64 -10.40
N GLU A 335 29.09 23.77 -11.72
CA GLU A 335 28.00 23.85 -12.69
C GLU A 335 27.26 22.52 -12.88
N ILE A 336 27.98 21.39 -12.78
CA ILE A 336 27.38 20.06 -12.81
C ILE A 336 27.25 19.55 -11.37
N ASP A 337 26.01 19.29 -10.97
CA ASP A 337 25.63 18.93 -9.61
C ASP A 337 24.50 17.88 -9.67
N LEU A 338 24.87 16.60 -9.87
CA LEU A 338 23.94 15.48 -10.06
C LEU A 338 24.04 14.41 -8.97
N THR A 339 22.95 13.72 -8.71
CA THR A 339 22.87 12.52 -7.87
C THR A 339 22.46 11.33 -8.73
N LEU A 340 23.22 10.25 -8.63
CA LEU A 340 22.94 8.99 -9.31
C LEU A 340 22.48 7.97 -8.28
N GLU A 341 21.38 7.28 -8.58
CA GLU A 341 21.00 6.06 -7.87
C GLU A 341 21.45 4.86 -8.69
N ILE A 342 22.29 4.02 -8.09
CA ILE A 342 22.80 2.78 -8.70
C ILE A 342 22.22 1.62 -7.91
N SER A 343 21.69 0.60 -8.59
CA SER A 343 21.32 -0.65 -7.95
C SER A 343 22.53 -1.59 -7.95
N PRO A 344 23.11 -1.93 -6.79
CA PRO A 344 24.22 -2.89 -6.74
C PRO A 344 23.81 -4.30 -7.18
N VAL A 345 22.52 -4.64 -7.03
CA VAL A 345 21.99 -5.97 -7.35
C VAL A 345 21.88 -6.18 -8.86
N SER A 346 21.33 -5.20 -9.59
CA SER A 346 21.23 -5.30 -11.05
C SER A 346 22.43 -4.70 -11.78
N HIS A 347 23.35 -4.05 -11.06
CA HIS A 347 24.51 -3.35 -11.62
C HIS A 347 24.13 -2.27 -12.65
N ARG A 348 23.08 -1.49 -12.33
CA ARG A 348 22.53 -0.45 -13.22
C ARG A 348 22.39 0.90 -12.53
N ILE A 349 22.60 1.98 -13.29
CA ILE A 349 22.17 3.33 -12.92
C ILE A 349 20.66 3.41 -13.17
N VAL A 350 19.88 3.45 -12.09
CA VAL A 350 18.41 3.44 -12.15
C VAL A 350 17.80 4.83 -12.17
N GLN A 351 18.56 5.84 -11.73
CA GLN A 351 18.10 7.23 -11.74
C GLN A 351 19.27 8.20 -11.81
N ILE A 352 19.07 9.31 -12.52
CA ILE A 352 20.00 10.46 -12.58
C ILE A 352 19.16 11.73 -12.38
N ARG A 353 19.47 12.53 -11.35
CA ARG A 353 18.75 13.77 -11.02
C ARG A 353 19.70 14.89 -10.62
N GLY A 354 19.35 16.12 -10.97
CA GLY A 354 19.96 17.32 -10.42
C GLY A 354 19.04 18.04 -9.45
N LYS A 355 19.37 19.31 -9.15
CA LYS A 355 18.61 20.15 -8.21
C LYS A 355 17.13 20.13 -8.53
N HIS A 356 16.30 20.03 -7.49
CA HIS A 356 14.84 19.97 -7.63
C HIS A 356 14.34 18.82 -8.53
N ASN A 357 15.06 17.70 -8.56
CA ASN A 357 14.76 16.53 -9.41
C ASN A 357 14.75 16.85 -10.92
N GLN A 358 15.51 17.86 -11.34
CA GLN A 358 15.69 18.18 -12.75
C GLN A 358 16.41 17.05 -13.49
N LEU A 359 16.09 16.90 -14.78
CA LEU A 359 16.83 16.02 -15.68
C LEU A 359 18.22 16.62 -15.94
N PRO A 360 19.25 15.77 -16.11
CA PRO A 360 20.59 16.22 -16.46
C PRO A 360 20.58 16.92 -17.83
N SER A 361 21.46 17.90 -18.02
CA SER A 361 21.74 18.46 -19.34
C SER A 361 22.40 17.40 -20.24
N PRO A 362 22.32 17.52 -21.58
CA PRO A 362 22.99 16.60 -22.49
C PRO A 362 24.50 16.47 -22.20
N GLU A 363 25.16 17.58 -21.91
CA GLU A 363 26.58 17.62 -21.53
C GLU A 363 26.85 16.81 -20.25
N ALA A 364 26.08 17.07 -19.19
CA ALA A 364 26.25 16.34 -17.94
C ALA A 364 25.98 14.84 -18.11
N PHE A 365 25.01 14.49 -18.96
CA PHE A 365 24.69 13.10 -19.28
C PHE A 365 25.85 12.37 -20.00
N GLU A 366 26.62 13.05 -20.85
CA GLU A 366 27.80 12.42 -21.48
C GLU A 366 28.88 12.04 -20.47
N HIS A 367 29.04 12.82 -19.41
CA HIS A 367 29.94 12.45 -18.33
C HIS A 367 29.42 11.25 -17.54
N VAL A 368 28.10 11.13 -17.38
CA VAL A 368 27.48 9.92 -16.80
C VAL A 368 27.74 8.69 -17.66
N ARG A 369 27.65 8.78 -19.00
CA ARG A 369 27.96 7.65 -19.90
C ARG A 369 29.41 7.20 -19.76
N LYS A 370 30.37 8.14 -19.81
CA LYS A 370 31.80 7.84 -19.63
C LYS A 370 32.08 7.17 -18.27
N TYR A 371 31.42 7.65 -17.22
CA TYR A 371 31.50 7.04 -15.91
C TYR A 371 30.90 5.63 -15.88
N ALA A 372 29.71 5.44 -16.47
CA ALA A 372 29.03 4.15 -16.57
C ALA A 372 29.91 3.12 -17.29
N ASP A 373 30.51 3.49 -18.42
CA ASP A 373 31.46 2.65 -19.16
C ASP A 373 32.66 2.27 -18.29
N SER A 374 33.25 3.23 -17.57
CA SER A 374 34.41 2.98 -16.70
C SER A 374 34.12 2.04 -15.53
N LYS A 375 32.84 1.95 -15.11
CA LYS A 375 32.36 1.10 -14.03
C LYS A 375 31.60 -0.13 -14.53
N GLN A 376 31.47 -0.32 -15.85
CA GLN A 376 30.69 -1.40 -16.46
C GLN A 376 29.23 -1.42 -15.96
N LEU A 377 28.63 -0.24 -15.85
CA LEU A 377 27.24 -0.05 -15.43
C LEU A 377 26.34 0.17 -16.65
N GLU A 378 25.17 -0.46 -16.65
CA GLU A 378 24.12 -0.13 -17.63
C GLU A 378 23.30 1.06 -17.13
N ILE A 379 22.84 1.92 -18.04
CA ILE A 379 21.90 3.01 -17.72
C ILE A 379 20.48 2.52 -18.02
N ALA A 380 19.59 2.56 -17.02
CA ALA A 380 18.19 2.20 -17.22
C ALA A 380 17.52 3.23 -18.16
N GLY A 381 16.83 2.73 -19.19
CA GLY A 381 16.15 3.52 -20.21
C GLY A 381 14.87 4.20 -19.74
#